data_AF-A0A2M8NEU8-F1
#
_entry.id   AF-A0A2M8NEU8-F1
#
_cell.length_a   1.000
_cell.length_b   1.000
_cell.length_c   1.000
_cell.angle_alpha   90.00
_cell.angle_beta   90.00
_cell.angle_gamma   90.00
#
_symmetry.space_group_name_H-M   'P 1'
#
loop_
_entity.id
_entity.type
_entity.pdbx_description
1 polymer ?
#
loop_
_entity_poly.entity_id
_entity_poly.type
_entity_poly.pdbx_seq_one_letter_code
_entity_poly.pdbx_strand_id
1 'polypeptide(L)'
;EYRVPRPPLKRAAYSDRTAYVMASMAHLAYDRFELGGGARELFEAKLNSGGFTLVDPIFHSPETDTQAFLAKNDEYAVLAFRGTEVTKIKDVLTDAKALKASVIEGRVHRGFLAAYNSVK
;
A
#
# COMPACT_ATOMS: atom_id res chain seq x y z
N GLU A 1 29.48 -10.89 -32.73
CA GLU A 1 28.15 -11.52 -32.77
C GLU A 1 27.22 -10.83 -31.78
N TYR A 2 26.04 -10.39 -32.22
CA TYR A 2 25.01 -9.82 -31.34
C TYR A 2 24.13 -10.96 -30.83
N ARG A 3 24.03 -11.14 -29.50
CA ARG A 3 23.27 -12.23 -28.89
C ARG A 3 22.20 -11.66 -27.97
N VAL A 4 20.93 -11.94 -28.30
CA VAL A 4 19.78 -11.63 -27.47
C VAL A 4 19.83 -12.51 -26.20
N PRO A 5 19.71 -11.93 -24.99
CA PRO A 5 19.75 -12.71 -23.74
C PRO A 5 18.52 -13.64 -23.62
N ARG A 6 18.70 -14.78 -22.93
CA ARG A 6 17.60 -15.73 -22.69
C ARG A 6 16.60 -15.12 -21.70
N PRO A 7 15.28 -15.26 -21.92
CA PRO A 7 14.27 -14.76 -20.99
C PRO A 7 14.41 -15.44 -19.61
N PRO A 8 14.17 -14.70 -18.51
CA PRO A 8 14.35 -15.23 -17.17
C PRO A 8 13.29 -16.28 -16.82
N LEU A 9 13.73 -17.49 -16.45
CA LEU A 9 12.86 -18.63 -16.08
C LEU A 9 12.65 -18.78 -14.56
N LYS A 10 13.25 -17.91 -13.73
CA LYS A 10 13.24 -18.00 -12.26
C LYS A 10 12.66 -16.78 -11.53
N ARG A 11 12.10 -15.82 -12.27
CA ARG A 11 11.17 -14.83 -11.70
C ARG A 11 9.86 -15.01 -12.42
N ALA A 12 8.82 -15.37 -11.66
CA ALA A 12 7.46 -15.32 -12.13
C ALA A 12 7.27 -13.96 -12.80
N ALA A 13 6.84 -13.94 -14.06
CA ALA A 13 6.14 -12.76 -14.54
C ALA A 13 4.99 -12.59 -13.56
N TYR A 14 5.06 -11.61 -12.64
CA TYR A 14 3.89 -11.21 -11.90
C TYR A 14 2.83 -10.97 -12.97
N SER A 15 1.69 -11.64 -12.86
CA SER A 15 0.61 -11.47 -13.81
C SER A 15 0.36 -9.98 -13.97
N ASP A 16 0.39 -9.45 -15.20
CA ASP A 16 0.14 -8.04 -15.48
C ASP A 16 -1.19 -7.60 -14.86
N ARG A 17 -2.17 -8.54 -14.81
CA ARG A 17 -3.44 -8.35 -14.14
C ARG A 17 -3.29 -8.18 -12.63
N THR A 18 -2.51 -9.03 -11.96
CA THR A 18 -2.26 -8.90 -10.51
C THR A 18 -1.51 -7.60 -10.22
N ALA A 19 -0.50 -7.25 -11.02
CA ALA A 19 0.22 -5.99 -10.89
C ALA A 19 -0.73 -4.79 -11.05
N TYR A 20 -1.63 -4.84 -12.03
CA TYR A 20 -2.67 -3.82 -12.23
C TYR A 20 -3.62 -3.73 -11.04
N VAL A 21 -4.10 -4.86 -10.50
CA VAL A 21 -4.94 -4.86 -9.30
C VAL A 21 -4.22 -4.22 -8.11
N MET A 22 -2.96 -4.58 -7.86
CA MET A 22 -2.18 -4.00 -6.75
C MET A 22 -1.93 -2.50 -6.96
N ALA A 23 -1.68 -2.07 -8.19
CA ALA A 23 -1.54 -0.65 -8.53
C ALA A 23 -2.85 0.12 -8.29
N SER A 24 -4.00 -0.46 -8.67
CA SER A 24 -5.32 0.11 -8.39
C SER A 24 -5.59 0.20 -6.89
N MET A 25 -5.26 -0.83 -6.10
CA MET A 25 -5.41 -0.81 -4.63
C MET A 25 -4.51 0.27 -3.99
N ALA A 26 -3.27 0.41 -4.46
CA ALA A 26 -2.36 1.47 -4.00
C ALA A 26 -2.87 2.87 -4.36
N HIS A 27 -3.51 3.03 -5.52
CA HIS A 27 -4.14 4.29 -5.91
C HIS A 27 -5.36 4.61 -5.02
N LEU A 28 -6.22 3.62 -4.79
CA LEU A 28 -7.39 3.73 -3.91
C LEU A 28 -7.01 4.07 -2.45
N ALA A 29 -5.80 3.75 -2.01
CA ALA A 29 -5.32 4.12 -0.68
C ALA A 29 -5.20 5.65 -0.46
N TYR A 30 -5.26 6.45 -1.54
CA TYR A 30 -5.30 7.92 -1.47
C TYR A 30 -6.71 8.49 -1.46
N ASP A 31 -7.75 7.67 -1.66
CA ASP A 31 -9.13 8.12 -1.44
C ASP A 31 -9.35 8.41 0.05
N ARG A 32 -10.22 9.38 0.34
CA ARG A 32 -10.53 9.80 1.72
C ARG A 32 -11.59 8.92 2.36
N PHE A 33 -11.33 7.62 2.42
CA PHE A 33 -12.27 6.61 2.95
C PHE A 33 -12.49 6.73 4.47
N GLU A 34 -11.67 7.50 5.17
CA GLU A 34 -11.76 7.81 6.60
C GLU A 34 -12.81 8.88 6.93
N LEU A 35 -13.24 9.69 5.96
CA LEU A 35 -14.15 10.83 6.21
C LEU A 35 -15.63 10.44 6.28
N GLY A 36 -15.97 9.18 6.01
CA GLY A 36 -17.36 8.70 6.00
C GLY A 36 -18.23 9.29 4.88
N GLY A 37 -19.54 9.07 4.99
CA GLY A 37 -20.56 9.60 4.05
C GLY A 37 -20.31 9.22 2.59
N GLY A 38 -20.63 10.13 1.66
CA GLY A 38 -20.54 9.86 0.22
C GLY A 38 -19.13 9.54 -0.29
N ALA A 39 -18.07 10.00 0.41
CA ALA A 39 -16.70 9.62 0.07
C ALA A 39 -16.43 8.14 0.34
N ARG A 40 -16.94 7.65 1.48
CA ARG A 40 -16.86 6.23 1.85
C ARG A 40 -17.70 5.34 0.94
N GLU A 41 -18.92 5.75 0.63
CA GLU A 41 -19.81 5.03 -0.29
C GLU A 41 -19.20 4.88 -1.69
N LEU A 42 -18.62 5.97 -2.22
CA LEU A 42 -17.94 5.92 -3.51
C LEU A 42 -16.71 5.00 -3.49
N PHE A 43 -15.93 5.04 -2.40
CA PHE A 43 -14.78 4.16 -2.23
C PHE A 43 -15.19 2.68 -2.20
N GLU A 44 -16.21 2.33 -1.42
CA GLU A 44 -16.75 0.96 -1.38
C GLU A 44 -17.30 0.53 -2.73
N ALA A 45 -18.00 1.42 -3.45
CA ALA A 45 -18.48 1.14 -4.80
C ALA A 45 -17.34 0.82 -5.77
N LYS A 46 -16.20 1.54 -5.70
CA LYS A 46 -15.00 1.24 -6.50
C LYS A 46 -14.43 -0.14 -6.18
N LEU A 47 -14.31 -0.50 -4.89
CA LEU A 47 -13.85 -1.84 -4.49
C LEU A 47 -14.79 -2.95 -4.99
N ASN A 48 -16.09 -2.77 -4.77
CA ASN A 48 -17.12 -3.72 -5.18
C ASN A 48 -17.13 -3.91 -6.70
N SER A 49 -16.87 -2.86 -7.48
CA SER A 49 -16.74 -2.95 -8.95
C SER A 49 -15.61 -3.87 -9.41
N GLY A 50 -14.57 -4.03 -8.58
CA GLY A 50 -13.45 -4.96 -8.80
C GLY A 50 -13.64 -6.33 -8.16
N GLY A 51 -14.80 -6.62 -7.56
CA GLY A 51 -15.06 -7.87 -6.84
C GLY A 51 -14.45 -7.91 -5.43
N PHE A 52 -14.12 -6.76 -4.84
CA PHE A 52 -13.59 -6.68 -3.48
C PHE A 52 -14.59 -6.05 -2.53
N THR A 53 -14.63 -6.58 -1.32
CA THR A 53 -15.37 -6.03 -0.20
C THR A 53 -14.41 -5.44 0.82
N LEU A 54 -14.79 -4.31 1.39
CA LEU A 54 -14.03 -3.66 2.44
C LEU A 54 -14.18 -4.44 3.75
N VAL A 55 -13.07 -4.59 4.47
CA VAL A 55 -13.02 -5.21 5.79
C VAL A 55 -12.80 -4.10 6.81
N ASP A 56 -13.78 -3.92 7.70
CA ASP A 56 -13.66 -3.01 8.83
C ASP A 56 -12.93 -3.68 10.02
N PRO A 57 -12.27 -2.88 10.89
CA PRO A 57 -12.11 -1.43 10.78
C PRO A 57 -11.05 -1.03 9.75
N ILE A 58 -11.15 0.20 9.23
CA ILE A 58 -10.03 0.85 8.55
C ILE A 58 -8.94 1.25 9.54
N PHE A 59 -7.72 1.37 9.03
CA PHE A 59 -6.57 1.76 9.81
C PHE A 59 -6.29 3.24 9.60
N HIS A 60 -6.41 4.03 10.66
CA HIS A 60 -6.11 5.47 10.63
C HIS A 60 -5.42 5.88 11.93
N SER A 61 -4.17 6.33 11.82
CA SER A 61 -3.42 6.95 12.90
C SER A 61 -3.12 8.41 12.54
N PRO A 62 -3.85 9.39 13.12
CA PRO A 62 -3.58 10.81 12.91
C PRO A 62 -2.18 11.23 13.36
N GLU A 63 -1.63 10.58 14.39
CA GLU A 63 -0.31 10.88 14.97
C GLU A 63 0.83 10.61 13.99
N THR A 64 0.70 9.54 13.19
CA THR A 64 1.71 9.13 12.22
C THR A 64 1.30 9.45 10.78
N ASP A 65 0.13 10.08 10.58
CA ASP A 65 -0.51 10.28 9.28
C ASP A 65 -0.60 8.97 8.47
N THR A 66 -0.78 7.84 9.17
CA THR A 66 -0.86 6.52 8.56
C THR A 66 -2.32 6.20 8.26
N GLN A 67 -2.60 5.90 6.99
CA GLN A 67 -3.89 5.37 6.56
C GLN A 67 -3.68 4.07 5.80
N ALA A 68 -4.51 3.08 6.10
CA ALA A 68 -4.59 1.85 5.34
C ALA A 68 -6.00 1.26 5.36
N PHE A 69 -6.30 0.44 4.36
CA PHE A 69 -7.53 -0.34 4.32
C PHE A 69 -7.22 -1.80 3.99
N LEU A 70 -8.09 -2.69 4.45
CA LEU A 70 -8.08 -4.10 4.09
C LEU A 70 -9.29 -4.40 3.21
N ALA A 71 -9.06 -4.92 2.01
CA ALA A 71 -10.14 -5.37 1.14
C ALA A 71 -9.94 -6.85 0.78
N LYS A 72 -11.03 -7.61 0.64
CA LYS A 72 -10.97 -9.04 0.34
C LYS A 72 -11.95 -9.45 -0.74
N ASN A 73 -11.63 -10.54 -1.41
CA ASN A 73 -12.56 -11.33 -2.21
C ASN A 73 -12.55 -12.78 -1.68
N ASP A 74 -13.10 -13.72 -2.44
CA ASP A 74 -13.16 -15.14 -2.04
C ASP A 74 -11.81 -15.87 -2.07
N GLU A 75 -10.80 -15.29 -2.73
CA GLU A 75 -9.48 -15.92 -2.94
C GLU A 75 -8.39 -15.33 -2.04
N TYR A 76 -8.38 -14.01 -1.83
CA TYR A 76 -7.33 -13.31 -1.10
C TYR A 76 -7.80 -11.97 -0.51
N ALA A 77 -6.93 -11.42 0.34
CA ALA A 77 -7.08 -10.07 0.89
C ALA A 77 -5.88 -9.19 0.54
N VAL A 78 -6.12 -7.89 0.41
CA VAL A 78 -5.12 -6.86 0.13
C VAL A 78 -5.18 -5.82 1.23
N LEU A 79 -4.08 -5.69 1.97
CA LEU A 79 -3.84 -4.58 2.90
C LEU A 79 -3.05 -3.49 2.15
N ALA A 80 -3.68 -2.37 1.87
CA ALA A 80 -3.08 -1.26 1.14
C ALA A 80 -2.82 -0.08 2.08
N PHE A 81 -1.55 0.33 2.17
CA PHE A 81 -1.14 1.52 2.90
C PHE A 81 -1.05 2.72 1.95
N ARG A 82 -1.54 3.88 2.39
CA ARG A 82 -1.33 5.14 1.67
C ARG A 82 0.14 5.48 1.69
N GLY A 83 0.69 5.78 0.51
CA GLY A 83 2.05 6.30 0.38
C GLY A 83 2.14 7.78 0.72
N THR A 84 3.35 8.30 0.83
CA THR A 84 3.60 9.72 1.09
C THR A 84 3.24 10.59 -0.13
N GLU A 85 2.56 11.71 0.10
CA GLU A 85 2.23 12.68 -0.95
C GLU A 85 3.48 13.39 -1.50
N VAL A 86 3.44 13.79 -2.77
CA VAL A 86 4.59 14.36 -3.52
C VAL A 86 5.21 15.58 -2.83
N THR A 87 4.43 16.38 -2.12
CA THR A 87 4.91 17.51 -1.31
C THR A 87 5.78 17.04 -0.14
N LYS A 88 5.43 15.92 0.49
CA LYS A 88 6.16 15.29 1.61
C LYS A 88 7.28 14.35 1.14
N ILE A 89 7.32 13.92 -0.12
CA ILE A 89 8.37 13.00 -0.64
C ILE A 89 9.77 13.56 -0.42
N LYS A 90 9.98 14.88 -0.57
CA LYS A 90 11.28 15.53 -0.34
C LYS A 90 11.69 15.47 1.14
N ASP A 91 10.76 15.70 2.04
CA ASP A 91 10.99 15.65 3.50
C ASP A 91 11.23 14.21 3.94
N VAL A 92 10.44 13.27 3.44
CA VAL A 92 10.56 11.83 3.72
C VAL A 92 11.88 11.28 3.21
N LEU A 93 12.36 11.66 2.01
CA LEU A 93 13.69 11.25 1.53
C LEU A 93 14.82 11.79 2.39
N THR A 94 14.64 12.99 2.96
CA THR A 94 15.60 13.63 3.85
C THR A 94 15.63 12.91 5.20
N ASP A 95 14.46 12.65 5.79
CA ASP A 95 14.31 11.94 7.08
C ASP A 95 14.67 10.44 6.97
N ALA A 96 14.32 9.81 5.86
CA ALA A 96 14.53 8.37 5.64
C ALA A 96 15.98 7.99 5.41
N LYS A 97 16.77 8.89 4.84
CA LYS A 97 18.22 8.72 4.76
C LYS A 97 18.88 8.77 6.14
N ALA A 98 18.27 9.42 7.12
CA ALA A 98 18.88 9.64 8.42
C ALA A 98 18.62 8.51 9.44
N LEU A 99 17.55 7.70 9.31
CA LEU A 99 17.04 6.94 10.45
C LEU A 99 16.52 5.53 10.12
N LYS A 100 17.42 4.53 10.20
CA LYS A 100 17.06 3.10 10.22
C LYS A 100 16.96 2.60 11.67
N ALA A 101 15.95 1.79 11.98
CA ALA A 101 15.83 1.07 13.26
C ALA A 101 16.19 -0.40 13.06
N SER A 102 16.89 -0.96 14.05
CA SER A 102 17.12 -2.41 14.12
C SER A 102 15.83 -3.12 14.53
N VAL A 103 15.49 -4.18 13.81
CA VAL A 103 14.44 -5.14 14.15
C VAL A 103 15.07 -6.53 14.28
N ILE A 104 14.29 -7.52 14.71
CA ILE A 104 14.77 -8.91 14.90
C ILE A 104 15.50 -9.40 13.65
N GLU A 105 14.97 -9.09 12.45
CA GLU A 105 15.60 -9.42 11.17
C GLU A 105 16.05 -8.16 10.42
N GLY A 106 17.19 -7.60 10.81
CA GLY A 106 17.89 -6.56 10.06
C GLY A 106 17.48 -5.14 10.43
N ARG A 107 17.43 -4.25 9.43
CA ARG A 107 17.18 -2.81 9.64
C ARG A 107 16.09 -2.30 8.72
N VAL A 108 15.09 -1.67 9.30
CA VAL A 108 13.96 -1.07 8.59
C VAL A 108 13.99 0.45 8.72
N HIS A 109 13.33 1.14 7.79
CA HIS A 109 13.14 2.57 7.89
C HIS A 109 12.25 2.89 9.11
N ARG A 110 12.68 3.84 9.97
CA ARG A 110 11.96 4.17 11.22
C ARG A 110 10.52 4.62 10.97
N GLY A 111 10.27 5.39 9.90
CA GLY A 111 8.91 5.82 9.56
C GLY A 111 7.98 4.67 9.18
N PHE A 112 8.47 3.65 8.45
CA PHE A 112 7.64 2.49 8.12
C PHE A 112 7.36 1.61 9.33
N LEU A 113 8.34 1.46 10.23
CA LEU A 113 8.13 0.74 11.49
C LEU A 113 7.12 1.45 12.39
N ALA A 114 7.21 2.78 12.48
CA ALA A 114 6.26 3.59 13.24
C ALA A 114 4.84 3.49 12.67
N ALA A 115 4.69 3.64 11.34
CA ALA A 115 3.41 3.48 10.66
C ALA A 115 2.79 2.10 10.92
N TYR A 116 3.56 1.02 10.73
CA TYR A 116 3.10 -0.34 10.99
C TYR A 116 2.67 -0.55 12.45
N ASN A 117 3.48 -0.11 13.41
CA ASN A 117 3.16 -0.26 14.84
C ASN A 117 1.95 0.59 15.26
N SER A 118 1.66 1.69 14.58
CA SER A 118 0.52 2.57 14.89
C SER A 118 -0.84 1.98 14.51
N VAL A 119 -0.85 0.92 13.70
CA VAL A 119 -2.06 0.29 13.17
C VAL A 119 -2.08 -1.23 13.37
N LYS A 120 -1.14 -1.78 14.14
CA LYS A 120 -1.05 -3.21 14.47
C LYS A 120 -2.04 -3.60 15.56
#